data_AF-A0A072NDL5-F1
#
_entry.id   AF-A0A072NDL5-F1
#
_cell.length_a   1.000
_cell.length_b   1.000
_cell.length_c   1.000
_cell.angle_alpha   90.00
_cell.angle_beta   90.00
_cell.angle_gamma   90.00
#
_symmetry.space_group_name_H-M   'P 1'
#
loop_
_entity.id
_entity.type
_entity.pdbx_description
1 polymer ?
#
loop_
_entity_poly.entity_id
_entity_poly.type
_entity_poly.pdbx_seq_one_letter_code
_entity_poly.pdbx_strand_id
1 'polypeptide(L)'
;MKTLSCKGLTDKDQLVLRSLVDLMISRTSDDWTYSEEGESDVVIVDTDNLSDPRNVIDEIEARNGVAIEYSNSNTSDTSRLRIQKPLRAANLISVFNSVESRLTRGEIPYTNNTGNTAGDTAGILDLISAGKATLLRVSSRDSSCVIDLSSCRYSIRGSLSLAELLVSPEKAITTLAPEEPQGHEDDWQPMPSLQWLVGMKLSGGELIGNLHAGSRFKLHHWPPADLAKLEPQAMTLSAILSRKSGATIDEVVAKSGIPDSDIIRFINGAYLAKAISIRAVSTDTEDDTPNRPEPPSKGLFDMIRNRLTRKPR
;
A
#
# COMPACT_ATOMS: atom_id res chain seq x y z
N MET A 1 -21.63 5.39 8.38
CA MET A 1 -21.15 6.78 8.26
C MET A 1 -20.11 6.99 9.35
N LYS A 2 -18.85 7.15 8.98
CA LYS A 2 -17.73 7.30 9.93
C LYS A 2 -17.45 8.80 10.11
N THR A 3 -17.17 9.20 11.33
CA THR A 3 -16.95 10.61 11.70
C THR A 3 -15.47 10.88 11.99
N LEU A 4 -14.97 11.97 11.42
CA LEU A 4 -13.61 12.44 11.58
C LEU A 4 -13.61 13.83 12.23
N SER A 5 -12.83 14.03 13.28
CA SER A 5 -12.53 15.37 13.80
C SER A 5 -11.03 15.59 13.94
N CYS A 6 -10.64 16.79 14.38
CA CYS A 6 -9.26 17.11 14.66
C CYS A 6 -9.08 17.92 15.95
N LYS A 7 -7.95 17.74 16.62
CA LYS A 7 -7.54 18.53 17.79
C LYS A 7 -6.14 19.12 17.58
N GLY A 8 -5.97 20.40 17.89
CA GLY A 8 -4.68 21.10 17.81
C GLY A 8 -4.23 21.51 16.41
N LEU A 9 -4.97 21.17 15.36
CA LEU A 9 -4.64 21.61 13.99
C LEU A 9 -4.79 23.12 13.86
N THR A 10 -3.94 23.74 13.04
CA THR A 10 -4.09 25.17 12.67
C THR A 10 -5.30 25.36 11.74
N ASP A 11 -5.91 26.55 11.71
CA ASP A 11 -7.05 26.86 10.82
C ASP A 11 -6.74 26.53 9.34
N LYS A 12 -5.48 26.78 8.94
CA LYS A 12 -5.00 26.47 7.60
C LYS A 12 -5.00 24.95 7.35
N ASP A 13 -4.45 24.16 8.26
CA ASP A 13 -4.38 22.71 8.12
C ASP A 13 -5.77 22.07 8.22
N GLN A 14 -6.65 22.62 9.05
CA GLN A 14 -8.04 22.21 9.14
C GLN A 14 -8.79 22.42 7.81
N LEU A 15 -8.58 23.57 7.15
CA LEU A 15 -9.17 23.86 5.84
C LEU A 15 -8.64 22.91 4.75
N VAL A 16 -7.34 22.60 4.78
CA VAL A 16 -6.72 21.62 3.88
C VAL A 16 -7.30 20.23 4.15
N LEU A 17 -7.41 19.81 5.41
CA LEU A 17 -7.99 18.51 5.79
C LEU A 17 -9.41 18.37 5.24
N ARG A 18 -10.28 19.36 5.46
CA ARG A 18 -11.66 19.35 4.95
C ARG A 18 -11.70 19.20 3.43
N SER A 19 -10.89 20.01 2.72
CA SER A 19 -10.81 19.95 1.26
C SER A 19 -10.34 18.56 0.75
N LEU A 20 -9.42 17.92 1.48
CA LEU A 20 -8.92 16.59 1.14
C LEU A 20 -9.97 15.50 1.41
N VAL A 21 -10.67 15.58 2.54
CA VAL A 21 -11.74 14.65 2.90
C VAL A 21 -12.88 14.74 1.88
N ASP A 22 -13.33 15.94 1.53
CA ASP A 22 -14.38 16.15 0.51
C ASP A 22 -13.99 15.56 -0.85
N LEU A 23 -12.73 15.72 -1.25
CA LEU A 23 -12.21 15.14 -2.49
C LEU A 23 -12.11 13.61 -2.42
N MET A 24 -11.83 13.06 -1.24
CA MET A 24 -11.74 11.61 -1.00
C MET A 24 -13.10 10.93 -0.93
N ILE A 25 -14.14 11.58 -0.40
CA ILE A 25 -15.51 11.05 -0.39
C ILE A 25 -15.98 10.72 -1.82
N SER A 26 -15.56 11.49 -2.82
CA SER A 26 -15.85 11.20 -4.22
C SER A 26 -15.10 9.99 -4.82
N ARG A 27 -14.13 9.41 -4.09
CA ARG A 27 -13.18 8.39 -4.59
C ARG A 27 -13.03 7.17 -3.70
N THR A 28 -13.67 7.14 -2.54
CA THR A 28 -13.62 6.03 -1.58
C THR A 28 -15.02 5.43 -1.46
N SER A 29 -15.10 4.14 -1.16
CA SER A 29 -16.37 3.41 -1.04
C SER A 29 -17.15 3.71 0.25
N ASP A 30 -16.59 4.56 1.12
CA ASP A 30 -17.09 4.83 2.47
C ASP A 30 -17.53 6.29 2.67
N ASP A 31 -18.64 6.47 3.37
CA ASP A 31 -19.16 7.76 3.83
C ASP A 31 -18.38 8.27 5.05
N TRP A 32 -17.24 8.91 4.81
CA TRP A 32 -16.52 9.70 5.80
C TRP A 32 -17.14 11.09 5.91
N THR A 33 -17.34 11.61 7.11
CA THR A 33 -17.76 13.00 7.32
C THR A 33 -16.94 13.70 8.37
N TYR A 34 -16.59 14.94 8.08
CA TYR A 34 -15.87 15.79 9.02
C TYR A 34 -16.87 16.42 10.01
N SER A 35 -16.63 16.25 11.32
CA SER A 35 -17.41 16.88 12.39
C SER A 35 -16.52 17.83 13.20
N GLU A 36 -17.02 19.03 13.47
CA GLU A 36 -16.39 20.00 14.38
C GLU A 36 -16.75 19.73 15.85
N GLU A 37 -17.85 19.04 16.10
CA GLU A 37 -18.43 18.84 17.43
C GLU A 37 -18.76 17.36 17.69
N GLY A 38 -18.46 16.88 18.90
CA GLY A 38 -18.91 15.57 19.39
C GLY A 38 -17.86 14.46 19.43
N GLU A 39 -18.32 13.28 19.87
CA GLU A 39 -17.54 12.05 19.87
C GLU A 39 -17.39 11.58 18.42
N SER A 40 -16.16 11.58 17.91
CA SER A 40 -15.85 11.12 16.57
C SER A 40 -15.20 9.74 16.63
N ASP A 41 -15.47 8.91 15.62
CA ASP A 41 -14.84 7.59 15.49
C ASP A 41 -13.33 7.71 15.31
N VAL A 42 -12.89 8.79 14.64
CA VAL A 42 -11.49 9.05 14.32
C VAL A 42 -11.14 10.49 14.62
N VAL A 43 -10.00 10.71 15.27
CA VAL A 43 -9.52 12.06 15.62
C VAL A 43 -8.08 12.23 15.18
N ILE A 44 -7.82 13.24 14.34
CA ILE A 44 -6.45 13.65 14.00
C ILE A 44 -5.94 14.62 15.07
N VAL A 45 -4.86 14.26 15.75
CA VAL A 45 -4.28 15.01 16.86
C VAL A 45 -2.97 15.63 16.41
N ASP A 46 -2.92 16.96 16.30
CA ASP A 46 -1.67 17.68 16.06
C ASP A 46 -0.82 17.66 17.32
N THR A 47 0.20 16.80 17.33
CA THR A 47 1.02 16.61 18.52
C THR A 47 2.01 17.76 18.73
N ASP A 48 2.30 18.55 17.69
CA ASP A 48 3.26 19.65 17.80
C ASP A 48 2.60 20.91 18.40
N ASN A 49 1.27 21.03 18.30
CA ASN A 49 0.51 22.20 18.75
C ASN A 49 -0.21 22.00 20.09
N LEU A 50 -0.14 20.80 20.69
CA LEU A 50 -0.77 20.48 21.97
C LEU A 50 0.28 20.41 23.08
N SER A 51 -0.07 20.94 24.26
CA SER A 51 0.81 20.90 25.43
C SER A 51 0.94 19.51 26.05
N ASP A 52 -0.10 18.69 25.94
CA ASP A 52 -0.11 17.30 26.40
C ASP A 52 -0.85 16.40 25.38
N PRO A 53 -0.20 16.07 24.25
CA PRO A 53 -0.84 15.28 23.21
C PRO A 53 -1.10 13.83 23.66
N ARG A 54 -0.32 13.30 24.60
CA ARG A 54 -0.46 11.91 25.06
C ARG A 54 -1.77 11.71 25.82
N ASN A 55 -2.06 12.58 26.78
CA ASN A 55 -3.32 12.50 27.52
C ASN A 55 -4.53 12.65 26.59
N VAL A 56 -4.47 13.56 25.62
CA VAL A 56 -5.54 13.72 24.62
C VAL A 56 -5.75 12.44 23.80
N ILE A 57 -4.67 11.77 23.38
CA ILE A 57 -4.74 10.52 22.63
C ILE A 57 -5.33 9.41 23.50
N ASP A 58 -4.83 9.25 24.72
CA ASP A 58 -5.27 8.21 25.65
C ASP A 58 -6.75 8.38 26.01
N GLU A 59 -7.24 9.62 26.15
CA GLU A 59 -8.68 9.93 26.34
C GLU A 59 -9.55 9.53 25.14
N ILE A 60 -9.04 9.67 23.90
CA ILE A 60 -9.75 9.28 22.68
C ILE A 60 -9.82 7.76 22.59
N GLU A 61 -8.69 7.08 22.80
CA GLU A 61 -8.60 5.63 22.75
C GLU A 61 -9.42 4.96 23.86
N ALA A 62 -9.47 5.54 25.06
CA ALA A 62 -10.30 5.06 26.17
C ALA A 62 -11.80 5.09 25.88
N ARG A 63 -12.25 5.90 24.90
CA ARG A 63 -13.64 5.98 24.44
C ARG A 63 -13.90 5.14 23.18
N ASN A 64 -13.01 4.21 22.85
CA ASN A 64 -13.01 3.42 21.62
C ASN A 64 -12.88 4.25 20.33
N GLY A 65 -12.40 5.49 20.42
CA GLY A 65 -12.03 6.29 19.25
C GLY A 65 -10.64 5.92 18.73
N VAL A 66 -10.38 6.16 17.45
CA VAL A 66 -9.06 5.95 16.84
C VAL A 66 -8.33 7.28 16.74
N ALA A 67 -7.24 7.43 17.48
CA ALA A 67 -6.36 8.58 17.39
C ALA A 67 -5.34 8.42 16.25
N ILE A 68 -5.18 9.48 15.45
CA ILE A 68 -4.14 9.59 14.41
C ILE A 68 -3.23 10.74 14.79
N GLU A 69 -1.94 10.47 15.00
CA GLU A 69 -0.98 11.52 15.32
C GLU A 69 -0.58 12.29 14.05
N TYR A 70 -0.60 13.62 14.13
CA TYR A 70 -0.17 14.53 13.08
C TYR A 70 1.02 15.36 13.56
N SER A 71 2.20 15.11 13.02
CA SER A 71 3.44 15.69 13.54
C SER A 71 4.50 15.93 12.46
N ASN A 72 5.47 16.80 12.78
CA ASN A 72 6.73 16.92 12.05
C ASN A 72 7.77 15.88 12.51
N SER A 73 7.62 15.35 13.74
CA SER A 73 8.61 14.48 14.37
C SER A 73 8.41 13.02 13.95
N ASN A 74 9.49 12.41 13.46
CA ASN A 74 9.51 11.00 13.15
C ASN A 74 9.87 10.24 14.44
N THR A 75 8.87 9.94 15.27
CA THR A 75 9.09 9.15 16.49
C THR A 75 9.01 7.66 16.18
N SER A 76 9.81 6.82 16.85
CA SER A 76 9.96 5.41 16.52
C SER A 76 8.83 4.49 17.01
N ASP A 77 7.78 5.05 17.61
CA ASP A 77 6.65 4.26 18.13
C ASP A 77 5.72 3.82 16.97
N THR A 78 5.81 2.53 16.60
CA THR A 78 5.13 1.94 15.44
C THR A 78 3.72 1.41 15.75
N SER A 79 3.27 1.56 17.00
CA SER A 79 1.97 1.04 17.46
C SER A 79 0.79 1.94 17.03
N ARG A 80 1.04 3.23 16.82
CA ARG A 80 0.02 4.26 16.57
C ARG A 80 -0.06 4.66 15.09
N LEU A 81 -1.25 5.07 14.66
CA LEU A 81 -1.50 5.57 13.30
C LEU A 81 -1.01 7.01 13.17
N ARG A 82 -0.35 7.36 12.06
CA ARG A 82 0.32 8.65 11.91
C ARG A 82 0.23 9.24 10.52
N ILE A 83 0.18 10.57 10.49
CA ILE A 83 0.29 11.38 9.28
C ILE A 83 1.43 12.38 9.48
N GLN A 84 2.41 12.35 8.58
CA GLN A 84 3.46 13.37 8.59
C GLN A 84 2.98 14.68 7.98
N LYS A 85 3.44 15.80 8.55
CA LYS A 85 3.34 17.14 7.99
C LYS A 85 4.19 17.27 6.71
N PRO A 86 3.73 17.95 5.65
CA PRO A 86 2.40 18.55 5.48
C PRO A 86 1.31 17.52 5.12
N LEU A 87 0.03 17.88 5.31
CA LEU A 87 -1.09 17.02 4.91
C LEU A 87 -1.04 16.71 3.41
N ARG A 88 -1.11 15.43 3.06
CA ARG A 88 -1.14 14.93 1.68
C ARG A 88 -2.23 13.88 1.54
N ALA A 89 -2.95 13.92 0.41
CA ALA A 89 -4.03 12.98 0.12
C ALA A 89 -3.58 11.51 0.22
N ALA A 90 -2.41 11.18 -0.33
CA ALA A 90 -1.88 9.81 -0.29
C ALA A 90 -1.68 9.29 1.14
N ASN A 91 -1.20 10.14 2.05
CA ASN A 91 -0.97 9.76 3.45
C ASN A 91 -2.30 9.56 4.18
N LEU A 92 -3.27 10.45 3.98
CA LEU A 92 -4.61 10.33 4.55
C LEU A 92 -5.30 9.03 4.10
N ILE A 93 -5.27 8.73 2.80
CA ILE A 93 -5.87 7.50 2.25
C ILE A 93 -5.25 6.26 2.89
N SER A 94 -3.92 6.20 2.97
CA SER A 94 -3.22 5.06 3.57
C SER A 94 -3.61 4.84 5.03
N VAL A 95 -3.74 5.94 5.79
CA VAL A 95 -4.11 5.88 7.21
C VAL A 95 -5.58 5.48 7.36
N PHE A 96 -6.50 6.02 6.56
CA PHE A 96 -7.92 5.69 6.67
C PHE A 96 -8.20 4.23 6.33
N ASN A 97 -7.53 3.66 5.33
CA ASN A 97 -7.62 2.23 5.04
C ASN A 97 -7.11 1.37 6.24
N SER A 98 -6.10 1.88 6.96
CA SER A 98 -5.57 1.23 8.15
C SER A 98 -6.53 1.34 9.35
N VAL A 99 -7.17 2.50 9.52
CA VAL A 99 -8.21 2.72 10.54
C VAL A 99 -9.39 1.79 10.29
N GLU A 100 -9.87 1.71 9.06
CA GLU A 100 -10.96 0.83 8.67
C GLU A 100 -10.65 -0.62 9.00
N SER A 101 -9.44 -1.08 8.66
CA SER A 101 -9.00 -2.44 8.99
C SER A 101 -8.97 -2.73 10.50
N ARG A 102 -8.79 -1.71 11.35
CA ARG A 102 -8.86 -1.82 12.81
C ARG A 102 -10.29 -1.82 13.32
N LEU A 103 -11.13 -0.91 12.82
CA LEU A 103 -12.54 -0.80 13.21
C LEU A 103 -13.32 -2.07 12.85
N THR A 104 -13.06 -2.66 11.68
CA THR A 104 -13.72 -3.91 11.24
C THR A 104 -13.29 -5.13 12.06
N ARG A 105 -12.08 -5.12 12.64
CA ARG A 105 -11.56 -6.23 13.46
C ARG A 105 -11.92 -6.14 14.95
N GLY A 106 -12.41 -4.99 15.43
CA GLY A 106 -12.65 -4.78 16.87
C GLY A 106 -11.38 -4.89 17.72
N GLU A 107 -10.20 -4.71 17.12
CA GLU A 107 -8.92 -4.78 17.83
C GLU A 107 -8.69 -3.52 18.67
N ILE A 108 -8.85 -3.65 19.98
CA ILE A 108 -8.41 -2.66 20.97
C ILE A 108 -6.87 -2.78 21.13
N PRO A 109 -6.11 -1.69 21.08
CA PRO A 109 -4.65 -1.79 21.08
C PRO A 109 -4.08 -1.80 22.51
N TYR A 110 -3.89 -2.98 23.14
CA TYR A 110 -2.85 -3.17 24.17
C TYR A 110 -2.44 -4.65 24.31
N THR A 111 -1.21 -4.99 23.90
CA THR A 111 -0.08 -5.34 24.78
C THR A 111 1.09 -5.82 23.94
N ASN A 112 2.26 -5.27 24.24
CA ASN A 112 3.55 -5.69 23.70
C ASN A 112 3.75 -7.18 23.95
N ASN A 113 3.84 -7.97 22.88
CA ASN A 113 4.43 -9.28 22.96
C ASN A 113 5.59 -9.36 21.98
N THR A 114 6.79 -9.09 22.51
CA THR A 114 8.07 -9.56 22.02
C THR A 114 8.09 -11.08 22.13
N GLY A 115 7.40 -11.75 21.20
CA GLY A 115 7.44 -13.18 21.01
C GLY A 115 8.25 -13.52 19.78
N ASN A 116 9.41 -14.15 19.98
CA ASN A 116 10.10 -14.90 18.94
C ASN A 116 9.13 -15.90 18.29
N THR A 117 8.63 -15.61 17.09
CA THR A 117 7.96 -16.61 16.25
C THR A 117 8.93 -17.07 15.18
N ALA A 118 9.64 -18.15 15.51
CA ALA A 118 10.23 -19.01 14.50
C ALA A 118 9.09 -19.63 13.68
N GLY A 119 9.15 -19.47 12.35
CA GLY A 119 8.44 -20.35 11.42
C GLY A 119 7.18 -19.82 10.74
N ASP A 120 6.78 -18.56 10.93
CA ASP A 120 5.54 -18.07 10.30
C ASP A 120 5.83 -17.03 9.20
N THR A 121 5.95 -17.51 7.95
CA THR A 121 6.04 -16.64 6.76
C THR A 121 4.83 -15.71 6.64
N ALA A 122 3.68 -16.09 7.22
CA ALA A 122 2.48 -15.28 7.24
C ALA A 122 2.67 -13.94 7.98
N GLY A 123 3.55 -13.88 8.99
CA GLY A 123 3.79 -12.63 9.74
C GLY A 123 4.73 -11.63 9.05
N ILE A 124 5.66 -12.10 8.21
CA ILE A 124 6.72 -11.23 7.67
C ILE A 124 6.19 -10.33 6.56
N LEU A 125 5.37 -10.85 5.67
CA LEU A 125 4.82 -10.05 4.57
C LEU A 125 3.80 -9.03 5.06
N ASP A 126 3.06 -9.35 6.11
CA ASP A 126 2.20 -8.39 6.79
C ASP A 126 3.02 -7.25 7.39
N LEU A 127 4.14 -7.55 8.05
CA LEU A 127 5.06 -6.53 8.57
C LEU A 127 5.67 -5.66 7.46
N ILE A 128 5.99 -6.25 6.32
CA ILE A 128 6.50 -5.53 5.13
C ILE A 128 5.41 -4.62 4.54
N SER A 129 4.20 -5.15 4.32
CA SER A 129 3.09 -4.41 3.74
C SER A 129 2.60 -3.27 4.65
N ALA A 130 2.65 -3.47 5.97
CA ALA A 130 2.32 -2.44 6.95
C ALA A 130 3.41 -1.36 7.08
N GLY A 131 4.52 -1.46 6.33
CA GLY A 131 5.65 -0.54 6.40
C GLY A 131 6.41 -0.61 7.72
N LYS A 132 6.19 -1.66 8.53
CA LYS A 132 6.82 -1.85 9.85
C LYS A 132 8.20 -2.48 9.75
N ALA A 133 8.46 -3.23 8.67
CA ALA A 133 9.77 -3.82 8.39
C ALA A 133 10.45 -3.10 7.21
N THR A 134 11.52 -2.37 7.49
CA THR A 134 12.39 -1.77 6.46
C THR A 134 13.61 -2.63 6.18
N LEU A 135 14.08 -3.40 7.17
CA LEU A 135 15.19 -4.33 7.09
C LEU A 135 14.74 -5.76 7.42
N LEU A 136 15.10 -6.69 6.55
CA LEU A 136 14.88 -8.12 6.76
C LEU A 136 16.21 -8.85 6.71
N ARG A 137 16.37 -9.86 7.55
CA ARG A 137 17.40 -10.88 7.39
C ARG A 137 16.74 -12.15 6.91
N VAL A 138 17.25 -12.73 5.83
CA VAL A 138 16.93 -14.07 5.36
C VAL A 138 18.19 -14.90 5.51
N SER A 139 18.16 -15.98 6.28
CA SER A 139 19.29 -16.88 6.43
C SER A 139 18.89 -18.31 6.11
N SER A 140 19.79 -19.06 5.52
CA SER A 140 19.64 -20.49 5.26
C SER A 140 21.03 -21.10 5.22
N ARG A 141 21.27 -22.13 6.03
CA ARG A 141 22.57 -22.81 6.13
C ARG A 141 23.72 -21.83 6.42
N ASP A 142 24.71 -21.78 5.54
CA ASP A 142 25.89 -20.91 5.56
C ASP A 142 25.64 -19.53 4.93
N SER A 143 24.43 -19.31 4.40
CA SER A 143 24.08 -18.11 3.65
C SER A 143 23.16 -17.20 4.44
N SER A 144 23.44 -15.90 4.40
CA SER A 144 22.64 -14.87 5.03
C SER A 144 22.55 -13.66 4.13
N CYS A 145 21.36 -13.14 3.96
CA CYS A 145 21.08 -11.93 3.22
C CYS A 145 20.36 -10.92 4.11
N VAL A 146 20.85 -9.68 4.08
CA VAL A 146 20.14 -8.53 4.64
C VAL A 146 19.51 -7.77 3.48
N ILE A 147 18.22 -7.48 3.58
CA ILE A 147 17.39 -6.84 2.56
C ILE A 147 16.92 -5.51 3.15
N ASP A 148 17.32 -4.40 2.53
CA ASP A 148 16.82 -3.06 2.81
C ASP A 148 15.76 -2.73 1.76
N LEU A 149 14.50 -2.88 2.17
CA LEU A 149 13.35 -2.64 1.31
C LEU A 149 13.13 -1.16 1.02
N SER A 150 13.59 -0.28 1.91
CA SER A 150 13.43 1.17 1.77
C SER A 150 14.36 1.74 0.72
N SER A 151 15.59 1.23 0.67
CA SER A 151 16.62 1.63 -0.30
C SER A 151 16.72 0.68 -1.50
N CYS A 152 15.84 -0.32 -1.60
CA CYS A 152 15.83 -1.35 -2.66
C CYS A 152 17.21 -1.97 -2.92
N ARG A 153 17.91 -2.34 -1.85
CA ARG A 153 19.24 -2.93 -1.90
C ARG A 153 19.33 -4.13 -0.97
N TYR A 154 20.26 -5.02 -1.25
CA TYR A 154 20.50 -6.18 -0.41
C TYR A 154 21.99 -6.46 -0.30
N SER A 155 22.41 -7.08 0.79
CA SER A 155 23.74 -7.64 0.91
C SER A 155 23.60 -9.12 1.19
N ILE A 156 24.32 -9.96 0.45
CA ILE A 156 24.29 -11.41 0.62
C ILE A 156 25.69 -11.91 0.94
N ARG A 157 25.76 -12.83 1.89
CA ARG A 157 26.97 -13.55 2.29
C ARG A 157 26.68 -15.04 2.24
N GLY A 158 27.66 -15.83 1.80
CA GLY A 158 27.54 -17.27 1.66
C GLY A 158 27.51 -17.72 0.20
N SER A 159 27.08 -18.96 0.00
CA SER A 159 27.17 -19.67 -1.28
C SER A 159 25.92 -19.55 -2.15
N LEU A 160 24.77 -19.24 -1.58
CA LEU A 160 23.50 -19.11 -2.31
C LEU A 160 23.32 -17.72 -2.92
N SER A 161 22.70 -17.66 -4.10
CA SER A 161 22.15 -16.42 -4.64
C SER A 161 20.91 -15.98 -3.86
N LEU A 162 20.52 -14.70 -4.00
CA LEU A 162 19.31 -14.18 -3.34
C LEU A 162 18.06 -14.98 -3.72
N ALA A 163 17.90 -15.32 -5.00
CA ALA A 163 16.74 -16.08 -5.47
C ALA A 163 16.69 -17.48 -4.84
N GLU A 164 17.82 -18.19 -4.78
CA GLU A 164 17.94 -19.51 -4.15
C GLU A 164 17.68 -19.43 -2.64
N LEU A 165 18.21 -18.41 -1.97
CA LEU A 165 18.01 -18.18 -0.56
C LEU A 165 16.54 -17.92 -0.22
N LEU A 166 15.83 -17.11 -1.01
CA LEU A 166 14.41 -16.81 -0.83
C LEU A 166 13.50 -18.03 -1.03
N VAL A 167 13.89 -18.98 -1.88
CA VAL A 167 13.11 -20.22 -2.11
C VAL A 167 13.56 -21.38 -1.23
N SER A 168 14.66 -21.25 -0.48
CA SER A 168 15.16 -22.32 0.38
C SER A 168 14.09 -22.78 1.38
N PRO A 169 13.91 -24.11 1.57
CA PRO A 169 12.96 -24.64 2.55
C PRO A 169 13.43 -24.46 3.99
N GLU A 170 14.75 -24.35 4.21
CA GLU A 170 15.37 -24.19 5.53
C GLU A 170 15.56 -22.71 5.90
N LYS A 171 14.99 -21.79 5.11
CA LYS A 171 15.18 -20.36 5.36
C LYS A 171 14.52 -19.93 6.68
N ALA A 172 15.27 -19.18 7.47
CA ALA A 172 14.76 -18.38 8.55
C ALA A 172 14.69 -16.92 8.08
N ILE A 173 13.62 -16.23 8.45
CA ILE A 173 13.45 -14.83 8.13
C ILE A 173 13.19 -14.07 9.43
N THR A 174 13.88 -12.94 9.61
CA THR A 174 13.80 -12.14 10.83
C THR A 174 13.78 -10.67 10.47
N THR A 175 12.91 -9.88 11.10
CA THR A 175 12.93 -8.42 10.97
C THR A 175 14.06 -7.84 11.81
N LEU A 176 14.82 -6.92 11.24
CA LEU A 176 15.88 -6.22 11.98
C LEU A 176 15.42 -4.83 12.39
N ALA A 177 15.95 -4.32 13.49
CA ALA A 177 15.76 -2.93 13.87
C ALA A 177 16.43 -2.01 12.81
N PRO A 178 15.87 -0.80 12.55
CA PRO A 178 16.40 0.13 11.55
C PRO A 178 17.87 0.54 11.76
N GLU A 179 18.36 0.43 12.99
CA GLU A 179 19.69 0.90 13.41
C GLU A 179 20.82 -0.10 13.13
N GLU A 180 20.52 -1.31 12.63
CA GLU A 180 21.53 -2.34 12.36
C GLU A 180 21.64 -2.74 10.87
N PRO A 181 22.25 -1.91 10.01
CA PRO A 181 22.83 -2.43 8.78
C PRO A 181 24.08 -3.24 9.15
N GLN A 182 23.92 -4.54 9.40
CA GLN A 182 25.05 -5.46 9.59
C GLN A 182 25.70 -5.76 8.22
N GLY A 183 26.53 -4.83 7.74
CA GLY A 183 27.31 -4.96 6.50
C GLY A 183 28.14 -3.70 6.26
N HIS A 184 29.28 -3.82 5.59
CA HIS A 184 30.00 -2.64 5.09
C HIS A 184 29.17 -2.00 3.97
N GLU A 185 29.19 -0.66 3.84
CA GLU A 185 28.43 0.03 2.77
C GLU A 185 28.75 -0.51 1.37
N ASP A 186 29.99 -0.99 1.18
CA ASP A 186 30.48 -1.57 -0.08
C ASP A 186 29.88 -2.95 -0.43
N ASP A 187 29.24 -3.64 0.52
CA ASP A 187 28.65 -4.98 0.31
C ASP A 187 27.21 -4.93 -0.22
N TRP A 188 26.63 -3.73 -0.37
CA TRP A 188 25.24 -3.56 -0.80
C TRP A 188 25.10 -3.56 -2.31
N GLN A 189 24.18 -4.37 -2.80
CA GLN A 189 23.83 -4.49 -4.21
C GLN A 189 22.47 -3.83 -4.45
N PRO A 190 22.39 -2.82 -5.35
CA PRO A 190 21.12 -2.26 -5.73
C PRO A 190 20.34 -3.28 -6.56
N MET A 191 19.05 -3.40 -6.27
CA MET A 191 18.22 -4.32 -7.02
C MET A 191 16.81 -3.77 -7.16
N PRO A 192 16.53 -3.05 -8.27
CA PRO A 192 15.20 -2.52 -8.54
C PRO A 192 14.08 -3.59 -8.51
N SER A 193 14.40 -4.85 -8.82
CA SER A 193 13.49 -5.99 -8.80
C SER A 193 13.28 -6.62 -7.41
N LEU A 194 13.90 -6.10 -6.36
CA LEU A 194 13.92 -6.73 -5.04
C LEU A 194 12.52 -6.88 -4.44
N GLN A 195 11.74 -5.80 -4.44
CA GLN A 195 10.38 -5.80 -3.90
C GLN A 195 9.46 -6.80 -4.63
N TRP A 196 9.64 -6.93 -5.96
CA TRP A 196 8.95 -7.94 -6.76
C TRP A 196 9.32 -9.35 -6.32
N LEU A 197 10.61 -9.67 -6.24
CA LEU A 197 11.05 -11.02 -5.85
C LEU A 197 10.64 -11.38 -4.42
N VAL A 198 10.70 -10.44 -3.49
CA VAL A 198 10.25 -10.64 -2.12
C VAL A 198 8.77 -11.04 -2.10
N GLY A 199 7.91 -10.27 -2.78
CA GLY A 199 6.48 -10.59 -2.85
C GLY A 199 6.20 -11.91 -3.58
N MET A 200 6.94 -12.21 -4.64
CA MET A 200 6.75 -13.44 -5.42
C MET A 200 7.24 -14.69 -4.72
N LYS A 201 8.37 -14.64 -4.00
CA LYS A 201 9.01 -15.83 -3.42
C LYS A 201 8.62 -16.10 -1.98
N LEU A 202 8.22 -15.07 -1.22
CA LEU A 202 7.92 -15.23 0.20
C LEU A 202 6.42 -15.36 0.51
N SER A 203 5.53 -15.07 -0.45
CA SER A 203 4.08 -15.04 -0.17
C SER A 203 3.38 -16.38 -0.09
N GLY A 204 4.07 -17.48 -0.40
CA GLY A 204 3.44 -18.80 -0.41
C GLY A 204 2.35 -18.98 -1.47
N GLY A 205 1.92 -17.94 -2.19
CA GLY A 205 0.72 -17.95 -3.03
C GLY A 205 -0.53 -17.43 -2.32
N GLU A 206 -0.37 -16.79 -1.15
CA GLU A 206 -1.45 -16.14 -0.42
C GLU A 206 -1.38 -14.62 -0.60
N LEU A 207 -2.53 -13.94 -0.67
CA LEU A 207 -2.59 -12.50 -0.83
C LEU A 207 -2.11 -11.80 0.44
N ILE A 208 -1.25 -10.78 0.28
CA ILE A 208 -0.66 -10.06 1.43
C ILE A 208 -1.57 -8.94 1.93
N GLY A 209 -1.58 -8.70 3.24
CA GLY A 209 -2.23 -7.55 3.86
C GLY A 209 -3.73 -7.42 3.53
N ASN A 210 -4.13 -6.25 3.02
CA ASN A 210 -5.52 -5.91 2.69
C ASN A 210 -5.91 -6.22 1.24
N LEU A 211 -5.17 -7.10 0.57
CA LEU A 211 -5.54 -7.54 -0.77
C LEU A 211 -6.66 -8.57 -0.70
N HIS A 212 -7.78 -8.29 -1.37
CA HIS A 212 -8.91 -9.22 -1.45
C HIS A 212 -8.94 -9.94 -2.78
N ALA A 213 -9.22 -11.25 -2.77
CA ALA A 213 -9.30 -12.07 -3.98
C ALA A 213 -10.33 -11.54 -5.00
N GLY A 214 -11.43 -10.96 -4.51
CA GLY A 214 -12.46 -10.33 -5.33
C GLY A 214 -12.08 -8.93 -5.86
N SER A 215 -10.88 -8.42 -5.59
CA SER A 215 -10.47 -7.10 -6.08
C SER A 215 -10.10 -7.14 -7.56
N ARG A 216 -10.26 -5.99 -8.22
CA ARG A 216 -9.68 -5.74 -9.54
C ARG A 216 -8.29 -5.13 -9.39
N PHE A 217 -7.34 -5.77 -10.03
CA PHE A 217 -5.94 -5.40 -10.02
C PHE A 217 -5.56 -4.77 -11.36
N LYS A 218 -4.94 -3.59 -11.32
CA LYS A 218 -4.46 -2.90 -12.52
C LYS A 218 -3.01 -2.51 -12.39
N LEU A 219 -2.18 -3.00 -13.29
CA LEU A 219 -0.77 -2.70 -13.34
C LEU A 219 -0.52 -1.32 -13.97
N HIS A 220 0.33 -0.52 -13.33
CA HIS A 220 0.77 0.79 -13.82
C HIS A 220 2.20 0.75 -14.35
N HIS A 221 3.05 -0.10 -13.76
CA HIS A 221 4.44 -0.28 -14.17
C HIS A 221 4.76 -1.75 -14.36
N TRP A 222 5.40 -2.06 -15.48
CA TRP A 222 5.86 -3.42 -15.75
C TRP A 222 7.06 -3.75 -14.86
N PRO A 223 7.25 -5.02 -14.51
CA PRO A 223 8.43 -5.42 -13.78
C PRO A 223 9.69 -5.13 -14.61
N PRO A 224 10.84 -4.92 -13.95
CA PRO A 224 12.12 -4.77 -14.64
C PRO A 224 12.46 -5.98 -15.53
N ALA A 225 13.29 -5.75 -16.56
CA ALA A 225 13.59 -6.76 -17.59
C ALA A 225 14.34 -7.99 -17.05
N ASP A 226 15.11 -7.83 -15.97
CA ASP A 226 15.77 -8.92 -15.25
C ASP A 226 14.77 -9.85 -14.57
N LEU A 227 13.65 -9.34 -14.04
CA LEU A 227 12.58 -10.19 -13.48
C LEU A 227 11.93 -11.05 -14.57
N ALA A 228 11.73 -10.50 -15.77
CA ALA A 228 11.15 -11.24 -16.90
C ALA A 228 11.99 -12.45 -17.33
N LYS A 229 13.31 -12.43 -17.07
CA LYS A 229 14.20 -13.58 -17.32
C LYS A 229 14.03 -14.69 -16.29
N LEU A 230 13.72 -14.31 -15.04
CA LEU A 230 13.52 -15.24 -13.93
C LEU A 230 12.11 -15.85 -13.93
N GLU A 231 11.13 -15.11 -14.43
CA GLU A 231 9.72 -15.44 -14.35
C GLU A 231 9.06 -15.32 -15.73
N PRO A 232 9.04 -16.42 -16.53
CA PRO A 232 8.54 -16.40 -17.91
C PRO A 232 7.10 -15.88 -18.03
N GLN A 233 6.28 -16.16 -17.02
CA GLN A 233 4.88 -15.75 -16.93
C GLN A 233 4.68 -14.25 -16.65
N ALA A 234 5.73 -13.54 -16.21
CA ALA A 234 5.63 -12.13 -15.84
C ALA A 234 5.15 -11.24 -17.00
N MET A 235 5.56 -11.53 -18.24
CA MET A 235 5.16 -10.75 -19.42
C MET A 235 3.66 -10.93 -19.73
N THR A 236 3.16 -12.16 -19.68
CA THR A 236 1.74 -12.47 -19.89
C THR A 236 0.87 -11.80 -18.84
N LEU A 237 1.25 -11.92 -17.55
CA LEU A 237 0.53 -11.29 -16.45
C LEU A 237 0.56 -9.76 -16.55
N SER A 238 1.71 -9.18 -16.90
CA SER A 238 1.84 -7.74 -17.13
C SER A 238 0.89 -7.25 -18.22
N ALA A 239 0.81 -7.95 -19.36
CA ALA A 239 -0.06 -7.58 -20.47
C ALA A 239 -1.56 -7.64 -20.11
N ILE A 240 -1.98 -8.65 -19.33
CA ILE A 240 -3.38 -8.79 -18.91
C ILE A 240 -3.74 -7.71 -17.89
N LEU A 241 -2.92 -7.52 -16.87
CA LEU A 241 -3.19 -6.60 -15.76
C LEU A 241 -3.02 -5.11 -16.14
N SER A 242 -2.28 -4.80 -17.22
CA SER A 242 -2.12 -3.42 -17.70
C SER A 242 -3.31 -2.87 -18.49
N ARG A 243 -4.34 -3.70 -18.74
CA ARG A 243 -5.53 -3.28 -19.48
C ARG A 243 -6.27 -2.15 -18.74
N LYS A 244 -7.04 -1.35 -19.48
CA LYS A 244 -7.67 -0.12 -18.98
C LYS A 244 -8.46 -0.34 -17.68
N SER A 245 -9.20 -1.43 -17.60
CA SER A 245 -10.06 -1.77 -16.45
C SER A 245 -9.34 -2.60 -15.36
N GLY A 246 -8.14 -3.12 -15.61
CA GLY A 246 -7.54 -4.18 -14.78
C GLY A 246 -8.28 -5.52 -14.91
N ALA A 247 -7.95 -6.48 -14.05
CA ALA A 247 -8.59 -7.80 -14.01
C ALA A 247 -8.63 -8.36 -12.58
N THR A 248 -9.61 -9.22 -12.28
CA THR A 248 -9.62 -10.06 -11.06
C THR A 248 -8.70 -11.27 -11.23
N ILE A 249 -8.42 -12.01 -10.15
CA ILE A 249 -7.63 -13.25 -10.24
C ILE A 249 -8.32 -14.24 -11.19
N ASP A 250 -9.61 -14.51 -11.02
CA ASP A 250 -10.39 -15.42 -11.86
C ASP A 250 -10.35 -15.05 -13.34
N GLU A 251 -10.44 -13.74 -13.66
CA GLU A 251 -10.35 -13.26 -15.04
C GLU A 251 -8.95 -13.50 -15.64
N VAL A 252 -7.89 -13.38 -14.82
CA VAL A 252 -6.51 -13.64 -15.25
C VAL A 252 -6.30 -15.14 -15.46
N VAL A 253 -6.80 -15.99 -14.55
CA VAL A 253 -6.77 -17.45 -14.67
C VAL A 253 -7.44 -17.88 -15.97
N ALA A 254 -8.66 -17.42 -16.21
CA ALA A 254 -9.43 -17.76 -17.41
C ALA A 254 -8.75 -17.35 -18.72
N LYS A 255 -7.99 -16.25 -18.72
CA LYS A 255 -7.31 -15.72 -19.92
C LYS A 255 -5.91 -16.29 -20.15
N SER A 256 -5.21 -16.66 -19.08
CA SER A 256 -3.79 -17.04 -19.15
C SER A 256 -3.55 -18.53 -18.94
N GLY A 257 -4.44 -19.24 -18.26
CA GLY A 257 -4.23 -20.62 -17.82
C GLY A 257 -3.17 -20.76 -16.71
N ILE A 258 -2.70 -19.65 -16.13
CA ILE A 258 -1.71 -19.64 -15.05
C ILE A 258 -2.41 -19.97 -13.72
N PRO A 259 -1.82 -20.81 -12.84
CA PRO A 259 -2.39 -21.12 -11.54
C PRO A 259 -2.58 -19.88 -10.66
N ASP A 260 -3.65 -19.88 -9.86
CA ASP A 260 -3.99 -18.79 -8.93
C ASP A 260 -2.80 -18.41 -8.04
N SER A 261 -2.08 -19.40 -7.51
CA SER A 261 -0.93 -19.16 -6.63
C SER A 261 0.18 -18.34 -7.30
N ASP A 262 0.40 -18.51 -8.60
CA ASP A 262 1.43 -17.78 -9.34
C ASP A 262 0.96 -16.37 -9.72
N ILE A 263 -0.33 -16.22 -10.03
CA ILE A 263 -0.96 -14.92 -10.23
C ILE A 263 -0.90 -14.11 -8.92
N ILE A 264 -1.22 -14.74 -7.79
CA ILE A 264 -1.16 -14.11 -6.47
C ILE A 264 0.27 -13.69 -6.13
N ARG A 265 1.27 -14.56 -6.35
CA ARG A 265 2.69 -14.21 -6.19
C ARG A 265 3.07 -12.97 -7.00
N PHE A 266 2.64 -12.91 -8.26
CA PHE A 266 2.89 -11.77 -9.13
C PHE A 266 2.20 -10.49 -8.62
N ILE A 267 0.94 -10.57 -8.21
CA ILE A 267 0.18 -9.44 -7.65
C ILE A 267 0.86 -8.92 -6.38
N ASN A 268 1.30 -9.81 -5.50
CA ASN A 268 2.01 -9.44 -4.27
C ASN A 268 3.33 -8.72 -4.58
N GLY A 269 4.11 -9.22 -5.54
CA GLY A 269 5.32 -8.54 -6.02
C GLY A 269 5.02 -7.15 -6.57
N ALA A 270 3.97 -7.02 -7.39
CA ALA A 270 3.54 -5.74 -7.94
C ALA A 270 3.06 -4.77 -6.86
N TYR A 271 2.36 -5.26 -5.84
CA TYR A 271 1.90 -4.47 -4.71
C TYR A 271 3.05 -3.92 -3.88
N LEU A 272 4.00 -4.78 -3.49
CA LEU A 272 5.19 -4.35 -2.74
C LEU A 272 6.04 -3.35 -3.54
N ALA A 273 6.13 -3.54 -4.86
CA ALA A 273 6.80 -2.63 -5.76
C ALA A 273 6.02 -1.34 -6.06
N LYS A 274 4.84 -1.15 -5.46
CA LYS A 274 3.92 -0.02 -5.70
C LYS A 274 3.56 0.15 -7.19
N ALA A 275 3.54 -0.95 -7.93
CA ALA A 275 3.33 -1.01 -9.37
C ALA A 275 1.87 -1.28 -9.77
N ILE A 276 0.96 -1.46 -8.81
CA ILE A 276 -0.43 -1.87 -9.03
C ILE A 276 -1.42 -0.96 -8.30
N SER A 277 -2.61 -0.76 -8.88
CA SER A 277 -3.79 -0.23 -8.17
C SER A 277 -4.81 -1.32 -7.94
N ILE A 278 -5.58 -1.13 -6.88
CA ILE A 278 -6.61 -2.05 -6.41
C ILE A 278 -7.94 -1.31 -6.45
N ARG A 279 -8.97 -1.96 -6.95
CA ARG A 279 -10.35 -1.48 -6.89
C ARG A 279 -11.21 -2.60 -6.33
N ALA A 280 -12.02 -2.29 -5.32
CA ALA A 280 -13.07 -3.20 -4.90
C ALA A 280 -14.02 -3.43 -6.08
N VAL A 281 -14.44 -4.68 -6.28
CA VAL A 281 -15.54 -4.99 -7.17
C VAL A 281 -16.81 -4.68 -6.39
N SER A 282 -17.41 -3.53 -6.67
CA SER A 282 -18.77 -3.25 -6.22
C SER A 282 -19.68 -4.27 -6.92
N THR A 283 -20.33 -5.14 -6.15
CA THR A 283 -21.38 -6.06 -6.65
C THR A 283 -22.70 -5.32 -6.89
N ASP A 284 -22.65 -4.04 -7.23
CA ASP A 284 -23.83 -3.33 -7.69
C ASP A 284 -24.08 -3.73 -9.13
N THR A 285 -25.02 -4.66 -9.22
CA THR A 285 -25.80 -5.13 -10.37
C THR A 285 -25.73 -4.23 -11.60
N GLU A 286 -25.46 -4.89 -12.72
CA GLU A 286 -25.68 -4.44 -14.09
C GLU A 286 -26.82 -3.42 -14.23
N ASP A 287 -26.48 -2.24 -14.74
CA ASP A 287 -27.37 -1.52 -15.64
C ASP A 287 -26.64 -1.41 -16.98
N ASP A 288 -26.66 -2.52 -17.72
CA ASP A 288 -26.28 -2.56 -19.14
C ASP A 288 -27.37 -1.82 -19.94
N THR A 289 -27.36 -0.50 -19.83
CA THR A 289 -28.09 0.35 -20.78
C THR A 289 -27.28 0.39 -22.07
N PRO A 290 -27.89 0.08 -23.23
CA PRO A 290 -27.17 0.08 -24.50
C PRO A 290 -26.65 1.49 -24.77
N ASN A 291 -25.32 1.58 -24.80
CA ASN A 291 -24.56 2.80 -24.98
C ASN A 291 -24.95 3.46 -26.32
N ARG A 292 -25.76 4.52 -26.23
CA ARG A 292 -26.06 5.41 -27.36
C ARG A 292 -24.73 6.06 -27.78
N PRO A 293 -24.30 5.98 -29.05
CA PRO A 293 -23.01 6.53 -29.44
C PRO A 293 -22.99 8.04 -29.19
N GLU A 294 -22.13 8.48 -28.27
CA GLU A 294 -21.79 9.88 -28.11
C GLU A 294 -21.19 10.41 -29.42
N PRO A 295 -21.59 11.61 -29.89
CA PRO A 295 -20.99 12.19 -31.07
C PRO A 295 -19.50 12.47 -30.78
N PRO A 296 -18.59 12.24 -31.75
CA PRO A 296 -17.17 12.33 -31.51
C PRO A 296 -16.79 13.74 -31.03
N SER A 297 -16.09 13.80 -29.90
CA SER A 297 -15.55 15.05 -29.35
C SER A 297 -14.66 15.71 -30.40
N LYS A 298 -15.08 16.87 -30.90
CA LYS A 298 -14.32 17.66 -31.88
C LYS A 298 -12.95 17.98 -31.28
N GLY A 299 -11.92 17.39 -31.88
CA GLY A 299 -10.54 17.57 -31.44
C GLY A 299 -10.08 19.02 -31.56
N LEU A 300 -9.04 19.36 -30.80
CA LEU A 300 -8.40 20.68 -30.75
C LEU A 300 -8.11 21.28 -32.14
N PHE A 301 -7.81 20.43 -33.13
CA PHE A 301 -7.56 20.83 -34.51
C PHE A 301 -8.80 21.33 -35.25
N ASP A 302 -9.99 20.79 -34.98
CA ASP A 302 -11.25 21.28 -35.54
C ASP A 302 -11.66 22.64 -34.94
N MET A 303 -11.28 22.88 -33.68
CA MET A 303 -11.45 24.19 -33.04
C MET A 303 -10.57 25.27 -33.66
N ILE A 304 -9.32 24.95 -33.98
CA ILE A 304 -8.38 25.89 -34.63
C ILE A 304 -8.83 26.17 -36.07
N ARG A 305 -9.25 25.14 -36.81
CA ARG A 305 -9.74 25.30 -38.20
C ARG A 305 -10.98 26.20 -38.29
N ASN A 306 -11.90 26.09 -37.35
CA ASN A 306 -13.11 26.93 -37.31
C ASN A 306 -12.84 28.39 -36.92
N ARG A 307 -11.73 28.67 -36.23
CA ARG A 307 -11.32 30.06 -35.94
C ARG A 307 -10.69 30.76 -37.15
N LEU A 308 -10.03 30.03 -38.04
CA LEU A 308 -9.38 30.59 -39.22
C LEU A 308 -10.33 30.86 -40.40
N THR A 309 -11.53 30.26 -40.40
CA THR A 309 -12.51 30.40 -41.50
C THR A 309 -13.58 31.48 -41.26
N ARG A 310 -13.62 32.11 -40.08
CA ARG A 310 -14.53 33.24 -39.83
C ARG A 310 -13.96 34.51 -40.45
N LYS A 311 -14.44 34.88 -41.64
CA LYS A 311 -14.20 36.21 -42.23
C LYS A 311 -14.77 37.31 -41.32
N PRO A 312 -14.07 38.44 -41.13
CA PRO A 312 -14.60 39.57 -40.37
C PRO A 312 -15.77 40.19 -41.13
N ARG A 313 -16.83 40.54 -40.39
CA ARG A 313 -17.86 41.50 -40.84
C ARG A 313 -17.39 42.90 -40.47
#